data_AF-A0A9P6CQV1-F1
#
_entry.id   AF-A0A9P6CQV1-F1
#
_cell.length_a   1.000
_cell.length_b   1.000
_cell.length_c   1.000
_cell.angle_alpha   90.00
_cell.angle_beta   90.00
_cell.angle_gamma   90.00
#
_symmetry.space_group_name_H-M   'P 1'
#
loop_
_entity.id
_entity.type
_entity.pdbx_description
1 polymer ?
#
loop_
_entity_poly.entity_id
_entity_poly.type
_entity_poly.pdbx_seq_one_letter_code
_entity_poly.pdbx_strand_id
1 'polypeptide(L)'
;LQLDDFTAWISLNGVAAEAYAIENSAVNSVTCWIASEAGTKFSVNWRNNTRNFAVQGAVSIDGIECDNHIMLDAHNYPNRPNAVGVCYARTSDYTCRDFMFSAIEVTDDDEYLHTLGRTYQFGTITLDLWRLQVVNVVTKPLEHQYGGPVLESQIVHERSKKAGTHHVKYGEEYASPPPVVDMVTGYKLDQAPCASFTFKYRPFAMLMANGIVPRPVPLFQD
;
A
#
# COMPACT_ATOMS: atom_id res chain seq x y z
N LEU A 1 2.08 12.57 -2.01
CA LEU A 1 3.45 12.72 -1.47
C LEU A 1 4.42 12.82 -2.64
N GLN A 2 5.49 13.61 -2.51
CA GLN A 2 6.50 13.79 -3.55
C GLN A 2 7.89 13.54 -2.96
N LEU A 3 8.74 12.81 -3.69
CA LEU A 3 10.16 12.66 -3.40
C LEU A 3 10.92 12.62 -4.74
N ASP A 4 11.75 13.63 -4.99
CA ASP A 4 12.42 13.85 -6.28
C ASP A 4 11.46 13.77 -7.48
N ASP A 5 11.65 12.80 -8.39
CA ASP A 5 10.82 12.55 -9.57
C ASP A 5 9.58 11.68 -9.29
N PHE A 6 9.45 11.18 -8.06
CA PHE A 6 8.43 10.21 -7.67
C PHE A 6 7.28 10.89 -6.92
N THR A 7 6.06 10.61 -7.35
CA THR A 7 4.83 10.95 -6.62
C THR A 7 4.14 9.67 -6.19
N ALA A 8 3.64 9.62 -4.96
CA ALA A 8 2.79 8.51 -4.51
C ALA A 8 1.58 9.00 -3.71
N TRP A 9 0.46 8.30 -3.82
CA TRP A 9 -0.78 8.59 -3.09
C TRP A 9 -1.66 7.36 -2.95
N ILE A 10 -2.52 7.37 -1.94
CA ILE A 10 -3.60 6.39 -1.80
C ILE A 10 -4.86 6.99 -2.40
N SER A 11 -5.63 6.19 -3.14
CA SER A 11 -6.98 6.57 -3.58
C SER A 11 -8.01 5.75 -2.83
N LEU A 12 -9.06 6.40 -2.33
CA LEU A 12 -10.24 5.77 -1.74
C LEU A 12 -11.37 5.87 -2.75
N ASN A 13 -11.93 4.73 -3.18
CA ASN A 13 -12.96 4.68 -4.23
C ASN A 13 -12.60 5.50 -5.49
N GLY A 14 -11.32 5.49 -5.89
CA GLY A 14 -10.82 6.18 -7.08
C GLY A 14 -10.46 7.67 -6.88
N VAL A 15 -10.71 8.25 -5.70
CA VAL A 15 -10.36 9.64 -5.37
C VAL A 15 -9.14 9.67 -4.46
N ALA A 16 -8.16 10.52 -4.77
CA ALA A 16 -6.96 10.66 -3.94
C ALA A 16 -7.32 11.07 -2.50
N ALA A 17 -6.83 10.29 -1.52
CA ALA A 17 -7.01 10.56 -0.11
C ALA A 17 -6.25 11.83 0.30
N GLU A 18 -6.83 12.60 1.21
CA GLU A 18 -6.12 13.70 1.84
C GLU A 18 -4.99 13.17 2.73
N ALA A 19 -3.81 13.79 2.61
CA ALA A 19 -2.62 13.44 3.38
C ALA A 19 -2.40 14.47 4.49
N TYR A 20 -2.35 13.99 5.73
CA TYR A 20 -2.15 14.81 6.93
C TYR A 20 -0.77 14.57 7.55
N ALA A 21 -0.26 15.55 8.29
CA ALA A 21 1.01 15.49 9.02
C ALA A 21 2.13 14.82 8.21
N ILE A 22 2.44 15.43 7.05
CA ILE A 22 3.47 14.95 6.13
C ILE A 22 4.85 15.23 6.75
N GLU A 23 5.67 14.20 6.86
CA GLU A 23 6.99 14.23 7.49
C GLU A 23 8.03 13.54 6.62
N ASN A 24 9.17 14.20 6.39
CA ASN A 24 10.34 13.56 5.79
C ASN A 24 11.05 12.75 6.88
N SER A 25 10.76 11.45 6.93
CA SER A 25 11.27 10.56 7.98
C SER A 25 12.75 10.23 7.81
N ALA A 26 13.27 10.34 6.57
CA ALA A 26 14.67 10.20 6.23
C ALA A 26 14.96 10.91 4.89
N VAL A 27 16.22 10.88 4.43
CA VAL A 27 16.63 11.51 3.15
C VAL A 27 15.77 11.04 1.98
N ASN A 28 15.51 9.73 1.89
CA ASN A 28 14.75 9.11 0.80
C ASN A 28 13.38 8.59 1.28
N SER A 29 12.83 9.13 2.38
CA SER A 29 11.58 8.63 2.92
C SER A 29 10.64 9.73 3.36
N VAL A 30 9.38 9.62 2.93
CA VAL A 30 8.29 10.50 3.33
C VAL A 30 7.15 9.69 3.91
N THR A 31 6.61 10.17 5.03
CA THR A 31 5.50 9.55 5.75
C THR A 31 4.34 10.54 5.82
N CYS A 32 3.10 10.06 5.78
CA CYS A 32 1.94 10.84 6.14
C CYS A 32 0.89 9.98 6.84
N TRP A 33 -0.17 10.65 7.30
CA TRP A 33 -1.40 10.02 7.76
C TRP A 33 -2.51 10.16 6.73
N ILE A 34 -3.32 9.12 6.58
CA ILE A 34 -4.57 9.14 5.81
C ILE A 34 -5.73 8.61 6.67
N ALA A 35 -6.92 9.13 6.42
CA ALA A 35 -8.13 8.59 7.02
C ALA A 35 -8.50 7.27 6.35
N SER A 36 -8.86 6.26 7.15
CA SER A 36 -9.42 5.00 6.67
C SER A 36 -10.86 4.83 7.15
N GLU A 37 -11.66 4.19 6.31
CA GLU A 37 -13.07 3.86 6.59
C GLU A 37 -13.29 2.37 6.32
N ALA A 38 -13.85 1.65 7.29
CA ALA A 38 -14.09 0.22 7.15
C ALA A 38 -15.04 -0.07 5.98
N GLY A 39 -14.76 -1.12 5.21
CA GLY A 39 -15.49 -1.47 3.99
C GLY A 39 -15.06 -0.68 2.76
N THR A 40 -14.21 0.34 2.90
CA THR A 40 -13.75 1.15 1.76
C THR A 40 -12.59 0.46 1.03
N LYS A 41 -12.75 0.34 -0.30
CA LYS A 41 -11.70 -0.13 -1.20
C LYS A 41 -10.69 0.99 -1.45
N PHE A 42 -9.43 0.62 -1.61
CA PHE A 42 -8.39 1.60 -1.91
C PHE A 42 -7.41 1.09 -2.97
N SER A 43 -6.66 2.03 -3.54
CA SER A 43 -5.51 1.73 -4.40
C SER A 43 -4.26 2.45 -3.91
N VAL A 44 -3.12 1.78 -4.04
CA VAL A 44 -1.78 2.37 -3.88
C VAL A 44 -1.33 2.83 -5.26
N ASN A 45 -1.03 4.12 -5.40
CA ASN A 45 -0.69 4.69 -6.70
C ASN A 45 0.63 5.43 -6.62
N TRP A 46 1.39 5.35 -7.70
CA TRP A 46 2.60 6.13 -7.83
C TRP A 46 2.90 6.48 -9.28
N ARG A 47 3.75 7.49 -9.45
CA ARG A 47 4.21 8.00 -10.73
C ARG A 47 5.71 8.28 -10.65
N ASN A 48 6.43 7.97 -11.72
CA ASN A 48 7.80 8.41 -11.94
C ASN A 48 7.79 9.29 -13.19
N ASN A 49 8.00 10.61 -13.03
CA ASN A 49 7.83 11.53 -14.15
C ASN A 49 8.90 11.35 -15.24
N THR A 50 10.13 11.04 -14.85
CA THR A 50 11.28 10.99 -15.77
C THR A 50 11.54 9.61 -16.34
N ARG A 51 11.30 8.55 -15.54
CA ARG A 51 11.62 7.15 -15.92
C ARG A 51 13.06 7.00 -16.46
N ASN A 52 14.01 7.71 -15.83
CA ASN A 52 15.43 7.70 -16.21
C ASN A 52 16.09 6.30 -16.08
N PHE A 53 15.53 5.46 -15.21
CA PHE A 53 15.93 4.07 -14.98
C PHE A 53 14.69 3.24 -14.65
N ALA A 54 14.79 1.92 -14.82
CA ALA A 54 13.73 1.01 -14.42
C ALA A 54 13.66 0.93 -12.89
N VAL A 55 12.44 0.80 -12.37
CA VAL A 55 12.17 0.77 -10.93
C VAL A 55 11.26 -0.39 -10.60
N GLN A 56 11.60 -1.13 -9.54
CA GLN A 56 10.68 -2.04 -8.88
C GLN A 56 9.98 -1.31 -7.73
N GLY A 57 8.65 -1.20 -7.79
CA GLY A 57 7.82 -0.79 -6.67
C GLY A 57 7.36 -2.01 -5.90
N ALA A 58 7.80 -2.13 -4.65
CA ALA A 58 7.32 -3.14 -3.71
C ALA A 58 6.26 -2.49 -2.80
N VAL A 59 5.03 -2.98 -2.87
CA VAL A 59 3.92 -2.52 -2.02
C VAL A 59 3.77 -3.49 -0.86
N SER A 60 3.88 -2.98 0.36
CA SER A 60 3.59 -3.76 1.56
C SER A 60 2.44 -3.14 2.34
N ILE A 61 1.53 -3.98 2.80
CA ILE A 61 0.34 -3.59 3.56
C ILE A 61 0.41 -4.32 4.89
N ASP A 62 0.40 -3.55 5.99
CA ASP A 62 0.54 -4.06 7.35
C ASP A 62 1.75 -4.99 7.54
N GLY A 63 2.82 -4.72 6.80
CA GLY A 63 4.08 -5.50 6.83
C GLY A 63 4.11 -6.72 5.92
N ILE A 64 3.03 -6.99 5.19
CA ILE A 64 2.95 -8.08 4.20
C ILE A 64 3.18 -7.49 2.81
N GLU A 65 4.16 -8.01 2.07
CA GLU A 65 4.37 -7.64 0.66
C GLU A 65 3.22 -8.18 -0.20
N CYS A 66 2.50 -7.29 -0.87
CA CYS A 66 1.26 -7.60 -1.61
C CYS A 66 1.42 -7.45 -3.12
N ASP A 67 2.38 -6.64 -3.58
CA ASP A 67 2.62 -6.44 -5.01
C ASP A 67 4.08 -6.06 -5.28
N ASN A 68 4.60 -6.54 -6.41
CA ASN A 68 5.89 -6.14 -6.97
C ASN A 68 5.69 -5.73 -8.42
N HIS A 69 5.69 -4.43 -8.67
CA HIS A 69 5.46 -3.91 -10.00
C HIS A 69 6.72 -3.29 -10.58
N ILE A 70 7.01 -3.61 -11.84
CA ILE A 70 8.18 -3.08 -12.55
C ILE A 70 7.75 -1.96 -13.49
N MET A 71 8.27 -0.77 -13.27
CA MET A 71 8.17 0.34 -14.21
C MET A 71 9.47 0.42 -15.02
N LEU A 72 9.40 0.10 -16.31
CA LEU A 72 10.55 0.13 -17.21
C LEU A 72 11.03 1.57 -17.48
N ASP A 73 12.28 1.76 -17.88
CA ASP A 73 12.82 3.07 -18.23
C ASP A 73 12.27 3.60 -19.57
N ALA A 74 12.25 4.92 -19.73
CA ALA A 74 11.73 5.56 -20.93
C ALA A 74 12.69 5.52 -22.12
N HIS A 75 13.99 5.27 -21.89
CA HIS A 75 14.97 5.21 -22.98
C HIS A 75 14.76 3.97 -23.85
N ASN A 76 14.65 2.80 -23.23
CA ASN A 76 14.43 1.52 -23.91
C ASN A 76 12.94 1.26 -24.18
N TYR A 77 12.04 1.79 -23.33
CA TYR A 77 10.60 1.50 -23.39
C TYR A 77 9.74 2.79 -23.34
N PRO A 78 9.86 3.71 -24.30
CA PRO A 78 9.25 5.05 -24.24
C PRO A 78 7.72 5.02 -24.13
N ASN A 79 7.06 4.03 -24.74
CA ASN A 79 5.60 3.95 -24.83
C ASN A 79 4.93 3.34 -23.57
N ARG A 80 5.70 2.92 -22.57
CA ARG A 80 5.13 2.35 -21.33
C ARG A 80 4.56 3.45 -20.43
N PRO A 81 3.56 3.15 -19.59
CA PRO A 81 3.01 4.14 -18.68
C PRO A 81 4.05 4.58 -17.64
N ASN A 82 3.88 5.81 -17.14
CA ASN A 82 4.71 6.37 -16.08
C ASN A 82 4.01 6.42 -14.72
N ALA A 83 2.79 5.88 -14.65
CA ALA A 83 2.00 5.78 -13.43
C ALA A 83 1.43 4.38 -13.29
N VAL A 84 1.29 3.94 -12.03
CA VAL A 84 0.79 2.63 -11.64
C VAL A 84 -0.26 2.83 -10.55
N GLY A 85 -1.28 1.99 -10.55
CA GLY A 85 -2.25 1.87 -9.48
C GLY A 85 -2.50 0.40 -9.17
N VAL A 86 -2.32 0.02 -7.92
CA VAL A 86 -2.53 -1.36 -7.43
C VAL A 86 -3.67 -1.33 -6.43
N CYS A 87 -4.75 -2.06 -6.71
CA CYS A 87 -5.96 -2.09 -5.87
C CYS A 87 -6.42 -3.50 -5.48
N TYR A 88 -5.71 -4.54 -5.92
CA TYR A 88 -6.08 -5.93 -5.67
C TYR A 88 -4.84 -6.81 -5.58
N ALA A 89 -5.01 -7.98 -4.96
CA ALA A 89 -4.13 -9.13 -5.17
C ALA A 89 -4.81 -10.12 -6.10
N ARG A 90 -4.01 -10.76 -6.97
CA ARG A 90 -4.47 -11.88 -7.79
C ARG A 90 -4.45 -13.15 -6.92
N THR A 91 -5.55 -13.90 -6.94
CA THR A 91 -5.71 -15.12 -6.11
C THR A 91 -5.69 -16.40 -6.95
N SER A 92 -5.86 -16.28 -8.27
CA SER A 92 -5.62 -17.35 -9.25
C SER A 92 -5.33 -16.75 -10.63
N ASP A 93 -5.10 -17.60 -11.63
CA ASP A 93 -5.00 -17.14 -13.03
C ASP A 93 -6.23 -16.34 -13.50
N TYR A 94 -7.39 -16.52 -12.87
CA TYR A 94 -8.67 -15.95 -13.32
C TYR A 94 -9.44 -15.19 -12.23
N THR A 95 -8.88 -14.98 -11.04
CA THR A 95 -9.57 -14.30 -9.94
C THR A 95 -8.67 -13.31 -9.20
N CYS A 96 -9.28 -12.25 -8.69
CA CYS A 96 -8.64 -11.23 -7.87
C CYS A 96 -9.50 -10.89 -6.65
N ARG A 97 -8.88 -10.28 -5.64
CA ARG A 97 -9.55 -9.70 -4.47
C ARG A 97 -9.01 -8.30 -4.19
N ASP A 98 -9.91 -7.34 -4.02
CA ASP A 98 -9.53 -5.93 -3.78
C ASP A 98 -8.93 -5.74 -2.38
N PHE A 99 -8.07 -4.73 -2.23
CA PHE A 99 -7.64 -4.25 -0.92
C PHE A 99 -8.76 -3.43 -0.28
N MET A 100 -9.10 -3.76 0.97
CA MET A 100 -10.21 -3.13 1.68
C MET A 100 -9.85 -2.89 3.15
N PHE A 101 -10.11 -1.69 3.65
CA PHE A 101 -9.97 -1.43 5.08
C PHE A 101 -11.05 -2.18 5.87
N SER A 102 -10.69 -2.70 7.03
CA SER A 102 -11.60 -3.42 7.94
C SER A 102 -11.32 -3.01 9.37
N ALA A 103 -12.36 -3.08 10.21
CA ALA A 103 -12.18 -2.94 11.65
C ALA A 103 -11.37 -4.13 12.18
N ILE A 104 -10.46 -3.87 13.13
CA ILE A 104 -9.78 -4.94 13.85
C ILE A 104 -10.76 -5.53 14.87
N GLU A 105 -10.91 -6.84 14.85
CA GLU A 105 -11.66 -7.58 15.86
C GLU A 105 -10.78 -7.77 17.09
N VAL A 106 -11.37 -7.55 18.26
CA VAL A 106 -10.67 -7.61 19.54
C VAL A 106 -11.28 -8.73 20.38
N THR A 107 -10.43 -9.56 20.97
CA THR A 107 -10.82 -10.65 21.88
C THR A 107 -10.06 -10.56 23.21
N ASP A 108 -10.66 -11.08 24.29
CA ASP A 108 -10.05 -11.25 25.61
C ASP A 108 -9.44 -12.64 25.81
N ASP A 109 -9.51 -13.49 24.78
CA ASP A 109 -8.96 -14.85 24.82
C ASP A 109 -7.42 -14.87 24.78
N ASP A 110 -6.83 -15.45 25.83
CA ASP A 110 -5.39 -15.60 26.01
C ASP A 110 -4.72 -16.40 24.87
N GLU A 111 -5.46 -17.21 24.10
CA GLU A 111 -4.95 -17.89 22.90
C GLU A 111 -4.36 -16.89 21.88
N TYR A 112 -4.89 -15.67 21.84
CA TYR A 112 -4.46 -14.60 20.93
C TYR A 112 -3.34 -13.72 21.48
N LEU A 113 -2.74 -14.03 22.65
CA LEU A 113 -1.60 -13.26 23.19
C LEU A 113 -0.40 -13.20 22.24
N HIS A 114 -0.20 -14.23 21.40
CA HIS A 114 0.87 -14.25 20.40
C HIS A 114 0.76 -13.12 19.35
N THR A 115 -0.43 -12.54 19.18
CA THR A 115 -0.68 -11.40 18.27
C THR A 115 -0.08 -10.07 18.77
N LEU A 116 0.31 -9.98 20.05
CA LEU A 116 0.99 -8.82 20.64
C LEU A 116 2.38 -8.54 20.02
N GLY A 117 3.02 -9.55 19.40
CA GLY A 117 4.29 -9.37 18.69
C GLY A 117 4.12 -8.88 17.24
N ARG A 118 3.00 -9.22 16.59
CA ARG A 118 2.68 -8.85 15.19
C ARG A 118 2.13 -7.42 15.06
N THR A 119 1.88 -6.74 16.18
CA THR A 119 1.03 -5.54 16.24
C THR A 119 1.70 -4.22 15.88
N TYR A 120 3.00 -4.21 15.61
CA TYR A 120 3.74 -3.00 15.25
C TYR A 120 3.55 -2.57 13.78
N GLN A 121 3.20 -3.50 12.89
CA GLN A 121 3.11 -3.23 11.45
C GLN A 121 1.70 -2.80 11.00
N PHE A 122 0.67 -3.03 11.81
CA PHE A 122 -0.71 -2.63 11.48
C PHE A 122 -0.93 -1.13 11.38
N GLY A 123 -1.67 -0.74 10.36
CA GLY A 123 -1.95 0.66 10.07
C GLY A 123 -0.95 1.31 9.15
N THR A 124 -0.20 0.53 8.38
CA THR A 124 0.80 1.08 7.47
C THR A 124 0.66 0.47 6.09
N ILE A 125 0.75 1.32 5.08
CA ILE A 125 0.93 0.93 3.69
C ILE A 125 2.25 1.55 3.25
N THR A 126 3.18 0.75 2.77
CA THR A 126 4.50 1.21 2.31
C THR A 126 4.66 0.94 0.83
N LEU A 127 5.28 1.88 0.13
CA LEU A 127 5.77 1.72 -1.22
C LEU A 127 7.28 1.99 -1.21
N ASP A 128 8.06 0.95 -1.48
CA ASP A 128 9.50 1.05 -1.64
C ASP A 128 9.87 0.94 -3.12
N LEU A 129 10.57 1.95 -3.62
CA LEU A 129 11.04 2.04 -4.99
C LEU A 129 12.53 1.67 -5.03
N TRP A 130 12.86 0.64 -5.81
CA TRP A 130 14.22 0.14 -5.98
C TRP A 130 14.69 0.34 -7.41
N ARG A 131 15.89 0.90 -7.61
CA ARG A 131 16.48 0.98 -8.94
C ARG A 131 16.85 -0.41 -9.43
N LEU A 132 16.51 -0.71 -10.68
CA LEU A 132 16.67 -2.01 -11.28
C LEU A 132 17.57 -1.93 -12.52
N GLN A 133 18.57 -2.81 -12.59
CA GLN A 133 19.22 -3.13 -13.85
C GLN A 133 18.41 -4.23 -14.55
N VAL A 134 17.81 -3.89 -15.69
CA VAL A 134 17.08 -4.84 -16.53
C VAL A 134 18.05 -5.66 -17.35
N VAL A 135 17.85 -6.98 -17.37
CA VAL A 135 18.61 -7.94 -18.18
C VAL A 135 17.78 -8.41 -19.37
N ASN A 136 16.51 -8.73 -19.14
CA ASN A 136 15.60 -9.17 -20.20
C ASN A 136 14.14 -8.82 -19.87
N VAL A 137 13.35 -8.60 -20.92
CA VAL A 137 11.92 -8.31 -20.84
C VAL A 137 11.17 -9.20 -21.82
N VAL A 138 10.18 -9.95 -21.34
CA VAL A 138 9.31 -10.81 -22.14
C VAL A 138 7.86 -10.44 -21.88
N THR A 139 7.15 -10.01 -22.92
CA THR A 139 5.71 -9.73 -22.80
C THR A 139 4.91 -11.02 -22.95
N LYS A 140 4.19 -11.41 -21.90
CA LYS A 140 3.33 -12.62 -21.91
C LYS A 140 2.12 -12.47 -20.98
N PRO A 141 1.07 -13.31 -21.11
CA PRO A 141 0.02 -13.39 -20.10
C PRO A 141 0.61 -13.69 -18.72
N LEU A 142 0.09 -13.01 -17.70
CA LEU A 142 0.48 -13.25 -16.32
C LEU A 142 0.04 -14.66 -15.90
N GLU A 143 0.98 -15.45 -15.40
CA GLU A 143 0.74 -16.75 -14.78
C GLU A 143 0.79 -16.54 -13.26
N HIS A 144 -0.25 -16.97 -12.56
CA HIS A 144 -0.33 -16.85 -11.11
C HIS A 144 0.61 -17.85 -10.44
N GLN A 145 1.43 -17.34 -9.51
CA GLN A 145 2.25 -18.17 -8.65
C GLN A 145 1.52 -18.39 -7.32
N TYR A 146 1.21 -19.63 -7.00
CA TYR A 146 0.60 -20.01 -5.73
C TYR A 146 1.58 -19.86 -4.56
N GLY A 147 1.06 -19.55 -3.37
CA GLY A 147 1.83 -19.48 -2.12
C GLY A 147 2.17 -18.07 -1.62
N GLY A 148 1.52 -17.03 -2.17
CA GLY A 148 1.65 -15.66 -1.65
C GLY A 148 1.07 -15.49 -0.25
N PRO A 149 1.55 -14.49 0.52
CA PRO A 149 1.04 -14.21 1.85
C PRO A 149 -0.41 -13.68 1.81
N VAL A 150 -1.17 -13.98 2.86
CA VAL A 150 -2.61 -13.69 2.92
C VAL A 150 -2.89 -12.53 3.87
N LEU A 151 -3.62 -11.51 3.40
CA LEU A 151 -4.23 -10.48 4.23
C LEU A 151 -5.55 -11.02 4.83
N GLU A 152 -5.45 -11.96 5.77
CA GLU A 152 -6.64 -12.51 6.47
C GLU A 152 -7.12 -11.60 7.59
N SER A 153 -8.38 -11.79 8.02
CA SER A 153 -8.96 -11.12 9.18
C SER A 153 -8.07 -11.34 10.40
N GLN A 154 -7.71 -10.25 11.08
CA GLN A 154 -6.84 -10.32 12.25
C GLN A 154 -7.67 -10.10 13.51
N ILE A 155 -7.75 -11.14 14.34
CA ILE A 155 -8.24 -11.02 15.71
C ILE A 155 -7.02 -10.68 16.58
N VAL A 156 -7.07 -9.55 17.28
CA VAL A 156 -6.00 -9.17 18.22
C VAL A 156 -6.50 -9.25 19.65
N HIS A 157 -5.62 -9.58 20.58
CA HIS A 157 -5.98 -9.55 21.99
C HIS A 157 -6.19 -8.09 22.46
N GLU A 158 -7.20 -7.83 23.30
CA GLU A 158 -7.53 -6.49 23.83
C GLU A 158 -6.36 -5.73 24.46
N ARG A 159 -5.40 -6.45 25.07
CA ARG A 159 -4.20 -5.88 25.68
C ARG A 159 -3.26 -5.20 24.67
N SER A 160 -3.47 -5.41 23.37
CA SER A 160 -2.71 -4.81 22.27
C SER A 160 -2.88 -3.28 22.17
N LYS A 161 -3.85 -2.68 22.86
CA LYS A 161 -4.18 -1.23 22.78
C LYS A 161 -4.50 -0.74 21.35
N LYS A 162 -4.94 -1.65 20.48
CA LYS A 162 -5.37 -1.38 19.09
C LYS A 162 -6.90 -1.39 18.92
N ALA A 163 -7.64 -1.45 20.03
CA ALA A 163 -9.08 -1.33 20.02
C ALA A 163 -9.52 -0.07 19.27
N GLY A 164 -10.45 -0.23 18.33
CA GLY A 164 -10.95 0.85 17.48
C GLY A 164 -10.04 1.26 16.31
N THR A 165 -8.96 0.52 16.02
CA THR A 165 -8.14 0.76 14.82
C THR A 165 -8.60 -0.11 13.63
N HIS A 166 -8.07 0.19 12.44
CA HIS A 166 -8.33 -0.58 11.23
C HIS A 166 -7.11 -1.42 10.82
N HIS A 167 -7.38 -2.53 10.13
CA HIS A 167 -6.41 -3.31 9.34
C HIS A 167 -6.85 -3.35 7.87
N VAL A 168 -6.07 -3.99 6.99
CA VAL A 168 -6.51 -4.33 5.63
C VAL A 168 -6.84 -5.81 5.51
N LYS A 169 -7.91 -6.12 4.78
CA LYS A 169 -8.25 -7.47 4.33
C LYS A 169 -8.46 -7.49 2.83
N TYR A 170 -8.51 -8.70 2.27
CA TYR A 170 -9.03 -8.91 0.94
C TYR A 170 -10.56 -8.83 0.91
N GLY A 171 -11.10 -8.08 -0.04
CA GLY A 171 -12.54 -8.02 -0.33
C GLY A 171 -13.08 -9.33 -0.93
N GLU A 172 -14.30 -9.26 -1.48
CA GLU A 172 -14.90 -10.39 -2.19
C GLU A 172 -14.08 -10.76 -3.44
N GLU A 173 -14.02 -12.06 -3.73
CA GLU A 173 -13.35 -12.56 -4.93
C GLU A 173 -14.21 -12.32 -6.18
N TYR A 174 -13.56 -11.88 -7.26
CA TYR A 174 -14.21 -11.65 -8.54
C TYR A 174 -13.36 -12.15 -9.70
N ALA A 175 -14.03 -12.52 -10.79
CA ALA A 175 -13.38 -13.00 -12.01
C ALA A 175 -12.57 -11.88 -12.68
N SER A 176 -11.33 -12.16 -13.00
CA SER A 176 -10.41 -11.26 -13.69
C SER A 176 -9.47 -12.08 -14.59
N PRO A 177 -9.62 -12.03 -15.93
CA PRO A 177 -8.72 -12.74 -16.82
C PRO A 177 -7.27 -12.26 -16.65
N PRO A 178 -6.27 -13.10 -16.97
CA PRO A 178 -4.88 -12.74 -16.80
C PRO A 178 -4.51 -11.57 -17.73
N PRO A 179 -3.93 -10.48 -17.22
CA PRO A 179 -3.44 -9.40 -18.06
C PRO A 179 -2.20 -9.83 -18.84
N VAL A 180 -1.94 -9.18 -19.96
CA VAL A 180 -0.63 -9.25 -20.63
C VAL A 180 0.31 -8.29 -19.92
N VAL A 181 1.42 -8.81 -19.41
CA VAL A 181 2.41 -8.05 -18.62
C VAL A 181 3.80 -8.20 -19.22
N ASP A 182 4.67 -7.25 -18.87
CA ASP A 182 6.10 -7.37 -19.14
C ASP A 182 6.76 -8.14 -17.99
N MET A 183 7.17 -9.37 -18.26
CA MET A 183 7.97 -10.18 -17.35
C MET A 183 9.42 -9.71 -17.43
N VAL A 184 9.92 -9.15 -16.33
CA VAL A 184 11.25 -8.56 -16.27
C VAL A 184 12.17 -9.44 -15.45
N THR A 185 13.36 -9.70 -15.97
CA THR A 185 14.48 -10.27 -15.20
C THR A 185 15.57 -9.22 -15.08
N GLY A 186 16.18 -9.15 -13.90
CA GLY A 186 17.12 -8.10 -13.55
C GLY A 186 17.58 -8.23 -12.10
N TYR A 187 18.27 -7.19 -11.61
CA TYR A 187 18.72 -7.13 -10.23
C TYR A 187 18.66 -5.70 -9.68
N LYS A 188 18.41 -5.58 -8.38
CA LYS A 188 18.41 -4.31 -7.67
C LYS A 188 19.83 -3.73 -7.64
N LEU A 189 19.94 -2.43 -7.90
CA LEU A 189 21.23 -1.73 -7.90
C LEU A 189 21.64 -1.25 -6.50
N ASP A 190 20.67 -1.09 -5.61
CA ASP A 190 20.85 -0.46 -4.31
C ASP A 190 20.71 -1.44 -3.14
N GLN A 191 21.39 -1.12 -2.04
CA GLN A 191 21.23 -1.82 -0.76
C GLN A 191 20.01 -1.34 0.04
N ALA A 192 19.44 -0.20 -0.33
CA ALA A 192 18.23 0.39 0.26
C ALA A 192 17.35 1.00 -0.83
N PRO A 193 16.04 1.18 -0.61
CA PRO A 193 15.17 1.85 -1.58
C PRO A 193 15.69 3.24 -1.95
N CYS A 194 15.56 3.62 -3.22
CA CYS A 194 15.86 4.99 -3.65
C CYS A 194 14.76 5.97 -3.26
N ALA A 195 13.54 5.49 -3.01
CA ALA A 195 12.46 6.27 -2.42
C ALA A 195 11.51 5.34 -1.64
N SER A 196 11.06 5.78 -0.46
CA SER A 196 10.11 5.06 0.39
C SER A 196 8.97 5.97 0.81
N PHE A 197 7.74 5.57 0.51
CA PHE A 197 6.52 6.28 0.90
C PHE A 197 5.78 5.46 1.95
N THR A 198 5.52 6.03 3.12
CA THR A 198 4.73 5.39 4.17
C THR A 198 3.42 6.12 4.41
N PHE A 199 2.31 5.44 4.20
CA PHE A 199 0.97 5.92 4.50
C PHE A 199 0.49 5.24 5.78
N LYS A 200 0.51 5.98 6.89
CA LYS A 200 -0.10 5.53 8.14
C LYS A 200 -1.61 5.75 8.05
N TYR A 201 -2.41 4.75 8.37
CA TYR A 201 -3.86 4.86 8.26
C TYR A 201 -4.58 4.56 9.57
N ARG A 202 -5.58 5.38 9.88
CA ARG A 202 -6.46 5.23 11.05
C ARG A 202 -7.86 5.78 10.72
N PRO A 203 -8.90 5.35 11.47
CA PRO A 203 -10.20 6.01 11.41
C PRO A 203 -10.07 7.53 11.60
N PHE A 204 -10.87 8.30 10.87
CA PHE A 204 -10.85 9.77 10.93
C PHE A 204 -11.00 10.30 12.36
N ALA A 205 -11.91 9.71 13.14
CA ALA A 205 -12.12 10.06 14.54
C ALA A 205 -10.86 9.89 15.39
N MET A 206 -10.03 8.87 15.12
CA MET A 206 -8.75 8.67 15.81
C MET A 206 -7.71 9.71 15.38
N LEU A 207 -7.66 10.06 14.10
CA LEU A 207 -6.76 11.12 13.64
C LEU A 207 -7.08 12.45 14.31
N MET A 208 -8.37 12.77 14.45
CA MET A 208 -8.83 13.96 15.17
C MET A 208 -8.55 13.89 16.67
N ALA A 209 -8.78 12.74 17.31
CA ALA A 209 -8.51 12.53 18.73
C ALA A 209 -7.01 12.69 19.05
N ASN A 210 -6.13 12.23 18.15
CA ASN A 210 -4.69 12.33 18.25
C ASN A 210 -4.12 13.69 17.82
N GLY A 211 -4.98 14.65 17.43
CA GLY A 211 -4.56 15.99 17.01
C GLY A 211 -3.85 16.05 15.65
N ILE A 212 -3.95 14.99 14.83
CA ILE A 212 -3.40 14.95 13.47
C ILE A 212 -4.30 15.74 12.51
N VAL A 213 -5.62 15.65 12.71
CA VAL A 213 -6.63 16.42 11.98
C VAL A 213 -7.25 17.46 12.93
N PRO A 214 -7.42 18.73 12.51
CA PRO A 214 -8.06 19.75 13.34
C PRO A 214 -9.48 19.34 13.73
N ARG A 215 -9.89 19.68 14.95
CA ARG A 215 -11.30 19.55 15.36
C ARG A 215 -12.13 20.62 14.65
N PRO A 216 -13.33 20.31 14.15
CA PRO A 216 -14.26 21.32 13.68
C PRO A 216 -14.49 22.34 14.79
N VAL A 217 -14.27 23.62 14.49
CA VAL A 217 -14.65 24.70 15.42
C VAL A 217 -16.18 24.76 15.43
N PRO A 218 -16.84 24.73 16.60
CA PRO A 218 -18.29 24.91 16.65
C PRO A 218 -18.66 26.23 15.98
N LEU A 219 -19.55 26.19 14.99
CA LEU A 219 -20.16 27.40 14.45
C LEU A 219 -21.03 27.99 15.56
N PHE A 220 -20.60 29.09 16.15
CA PHE A 220 -21.47 29.90 16.98
C PHE A 220 -22.61 30.41 16.08
N GLN A 221 -23.82 29.96 16.33
CA GLN A 221 -25.02 30.60 15.78
C GLN A 221 -25.32 31.78 16.69
N ASP A 222 -25.10 33.00 16.18
CA ASP A 222 -25.62 34.24 16.75
C ASP A 222 -27.16 34.31 16.59
#